data_AF-A0A2T6DVS7-F1
#
_entry.id   AF-A0A2T6DVS7-F1
#
_cell.length_a   1.000
_cell.length_b   1.000
_cell.length_c   1.000
_cell.angle_alpha   90.00
_cell.angle_beta   90.00
_cell.angle_gamma   90.00
#
_symmetry.space_group_name_H-M   'P 1'
#
loop_
_entity.id
_entity.type
_entity.pdbx_description
1 polymer ?
#
loop_
_entity_poly.entity_id
_entity_poly.type
_entity_poly.pdbx_seq_one_letter_code
_entity_poly.pdbx_strand_id
1 'polypeptide(L)'
;MKLSKRGEYGLRALIDIGLARELGRDLLQLNELASNEKIPVKFLEQILIDLKQGGFLESVRGKYGGYRLSRPAKEIIIGQVVRFLDGPLAPIGCVSQTAYERCSCPDEAHCGLRMLMLDVRNAIAAILDRYTLADVVEVTLRKMRRDNILLPFAVNPRARGSQGKTESATKRAAVSETGLGEFLYREGI
;
A
#
# COMPACT_ATOMS: atom_id res chain seq x y z
N MET A 1 0.77 25.35 -0.33
CA MET A 1 0.98 23.92 0.00
C MET A 1 1.02 23.13 -1.30
N LYS A 2 2.02 22.27 -1.49
CA LYS A 2 2.12 21.33 -2.62
C LYS A 2 2.31 19.95 -2.03
N LEU A 3 1.51 18.98 -2.47
CA LEU A 3 1.68 17.59 -2.04
C LEU A 3 3.06 17.09 -2.49
N SER A 4 3.82 16.52 -1.58
CA SER A 4 5.12 15.94 -1.89
C SER A 4 4.94 14.66 -2.70
N LYS A 5 6.02 14.19 -3.35
CA LYS A 5 5.99 12.88 -4.02
C LYS A 5 5.75 11.73 -3.03
N ARG A 6 6.17 11.88 -1.77
CA ARG A 6 5.90 10.91 -0.71
C ARG A 6 4.40 10.84 -0.40
N GLY A 7 3.74 11.98 -0.21
CA GLY A 7 2.30 12.07 0.03
C GLY A 7 1.47 11.57 -1.15
N GLU A 8 1.83 11.98 -2.37
CA GLU A 8 1.16 11.54 -3.62
C GLU A 8 1.21 10.01 -3.75
N TYR A 9 2.40 9.43 -3.65
CA TYR A 9 2.61 8.00 -3.83
C TYR A 9 2.03 7.17 -2.67
N GLY A 10 2.07 7.68 -1.45
CA GLY A 10 1.43 7.01 -0.31
C GLY A 10 -0.09 6.96 -0.43
N LEU A 11 -0.71 8.05 -0.86
CA LEU A 11 -2.16 8.07 -1.12
C LEU A 11 -2.53 7.13 -2.27
N ARG A 12 -1.78 7.16 -3.37
CA ARG A 12 -2.03 6.27 -4.52
C ARG A 12 -1.93 4.80 -4.12
N ALA A 13 -0.89 4.43 -3.37
CA ALA A 13 -0.75 3.06 -2.86
C ALA A 13 -1.88 2.65 -1.90
N LEU A 14 -2.35 3.55 -1.02
CA LEU A 14 -3.51 3.28 -0.17
C LEU A 14 -4.79 3.07 -0.97
N ILE A 15 -4.99 3.88 -2.02
CA ILE A 15 -6.13 3.73 -2.93
C ILE A 15 -6.07 2.37 -3.62
N ASP A 16 -4.91 1.96 -4.14
CA ASP A 16 -4.73 0.64 -4.77
C ASP A 16 -5.04 -0.52 -3.83
N ILE A 17 -4.55 -0.46 -2.58
CA ILE A 17 -4.85 -1.48 -1.57
C ILE A 17 -6.36 -1.47 -1.23
N GLY A 18 -6.98 -0.30 -1.16
CA GLY A 18 -8.43 -0.17 -0.96
C GLY A 18 -9.24 -0.74 -2.13
N LEU A 19 -8.83 -0.46 -3.37
CA LEU A 19 -9.44 -0.99 -4.58
C LEU A 19 -9.35 -2.52 -4.62
N ALA A 20 -8.17 -3.08 -4.36
CA ALA A 20 -7.97 -4.53 -4.34
C ALA A 20 -8.85 -5.20 -3.28
N ARG A 21 -8.99 -4.60 -2.10
CA ARG A 21 -9.87 -5.11 -1.03
C ARG A 21 -11.33 -5.18 -1.48
N GLU A 22 -11.85 -4.13 -2.13
CA GLU A 22 -13.21 -4.13 -2.70
C GLU A 22 -13.40 -5.18 -3.81
N LEU A 23 -12.32 -5.55 -4.50
CA LEU A 23 -12.31 -6.62 -5.50
C LEU A 23 -12.07 -8.02 -4.92
N GLY A 24 -12.15 -8.16 -3.59
CA GLY A 24 -12.03 -9.43 -2.88
C GLY A 24 -10.59 -9.90 -2.71
N ARG A 25 -9.61 -8.99 -2.78
CA ARG A 25 -8.19 -9.28 -2.70
C ARG A 25 -7.55 -8.50 -1.55
N ASP A 26 -7.41 -9.17 -0.41
CA ASP A 26 -7.02 -8.53 0.85
C ASP A 26 -5.53 -8.17 0.94
N LEU A 27 -4.64 -8.88 0.23
CA LEU A 27 -3.20 -8.64 0.25
C LEU A 27 -2.67 -8.27 -1.14
N LEU A 28 -1.83 -7.22 -1.18
CA LEU A 28 -1.04 -6.83 -2.35
C LEU A 28 0.46 -6.86 -2.07
N GLN A 29 1.23 -7.30 -3.05
CA GLN A 29 2.70 -7.34 -2.95
C GLN A 29 3.31 -5.96 -3.26
N LEU A 30 4.42 -5.63 -2.59
CA LEU A 30 5.16 -4.38 -2.85
C LEU A 30 5.53 -4.22 -4.33
N ASN A 31 6.06 -5.27 -4.96
CA ASN A 31 6.49 -5.23 -6.36
C ASN A 31 5.31 -4.99 -7.32
N GLU A 32 4.14 -5.52 -6.97
CA GLU A 32 2.93 -5.35 -7.76
C GLU A 32 2.41 -3.91 -7.66
N LEU A 33 2.33 -3.36 -6.45
CA LEU A 33 1.98 -1.95 -6.22
C LEU A 33 2.96 -1.01 -6.95
N ALA A 34 4.27 -1.26 -6.79
CA ALA A 34 5.32 -0.49 -7.45
C ALA A 34 5.19 -0.51 -8.98
N SER A 35 4.87 -1.68 -9.55
CA SER A 35 4.69 -1.83 -10.99
C SER A 35 3.41 -1.16 -11.49
N ASN A 36 2.30 -1.27 -10.76
CA ASN A 36 1.03 -0.65 -11.13
C ASN A 36 1.17 0.87 -11.18
N GLU A 37 1.81 1.43 -10.15
CA GLU A 37 1.93 2.88 -9.98
C GLU A 37 3.14 3.49 -10.71
N LYS A 38 4.01 2.63 -11.26
CA LYS A 38 5.30 2.99 -11.89
C LYS A 38 6.21 3.77 -10.92
N ILE A 39 6.32 3.27 -9.69
CA ILE A 39 7.11 3.87 -8.61
C ILE A 39 8.34 2.98 -8.33
N PRO A 40 9.54 3.55 -8.11
CA PRO A 40 10.69 2.77 -7.68
C PRO A 40 10.40 1.97 -6.41
N VAL A 41 10.65 0.66 -6.45
CA VAL A 41 10.32 -0.30 -5.37
C VAL A 41 10.82 0.17 -4.00
N LYS A 42 12.09 0.55 -3.89
CA LYS A 42 12.69 1.01 -2.63
C LYS A 42 12.01 2.27 -2.07
N PHE A 43 11.58 3.17 -2.94
CA PHE A 43 10.93 4.40 -2.49
C PHE A 43 9.52 4.10 -1.98
N LEU A 44 8.76 3.26 -2.70
CA LEU A 44 7.46 2.81 -2.24
C LEU A 44 7.56 2.01 -0.94
N GLU A 45 8.58 1.17 -0.79
CA GLU A 45 8.83 0.40 0.43
C GLU A 45 8.92 1.30 1.66
N GLN A 46 9.70 2.38 1.59
CA GLN A 46 9.81 3.36 2.68
C GLN A 46 8.45 3.96 3.02
N ILE A 47 7.67 4.35 2.00
CA ILE A 47 6.32 4.92 2.18
C ILE A 47 5.38 3.93 2.85
N LEU A 48 5.39 2.65 2.44
CA LEU A 48 4.54 1.62 3.04
C LEU A 48 4.94 1.31 4.49
N ILE A 49 6.24 1.38 4.80
CA ILE A 49 6.73 1.29 6.19
C ILE A 49 6.18 2.44 7.03
N ASP A 50 6.21 3.67 6.53
CA ASP A 50 5.64 4.82 7.23
C ASP A 50 4.13 4.61 7.46
N LEU A 51 3.39 4.26 6.42
CA LEU A 51 1.95 4.04 6.50
C LEU A 51 1.58 2.92 7.48
N LYS A 52 2.42 1.89 7.59
CA LYS A 52 2.30 0.87 8.62
C LYS A 52 2.54 1.43 10.01
N GLN A 53 3.58 2.24 10.22
CA GLN A 53 3.86 2.90 11.50
C GLN A 53 2.73 3.86 11.91
N GLY A 54 2.11 4.54 10.93
CA GLY A 54 0.93 5.37 11.11
C GLY A 54 -0.37 4.59 11.34
N GLY A 55 -0.31 3.26 11.37
CA GLY A 55 -1.48 2.41 11.63
C GLY A 55 -2.52 2.44 10.51
N PHE A 56 -2.13 2.75 9.28
CA PHE A 56 -3.00 2.67 8.10
C PHE A 56 -2.91 1.32 7.39
N LEU A 57 -1.75 0.66 7.50
CA LEU A 57 -1.46 -0.62 6.87
C LEU A 57 -0.96 -1.67 7.87
N GLU A 58 -1.18 -2.93 7.53
CA GLU A 58 -0.50 -4.08 8.10
C GLU A 58 0.36 -4.76 7.03
N SER A 59 1.42 -5.44 7.48
CA SER A 59 2.29 -6.24 6.61
C SER A 59 2.25 -7.71 7.02
N VAL A 60 2.05 -8.60 6.07
CA VAL A 60 2.18 -10.06 6.27
C VAL A 60 3.49 -10.52 5.67
N ARG A 61 4.26 -11.31 6.42
CA ARG A 61 5.54 -11.87 5.97
C ARG A 61 5.35 -13.17 5.18
N GLY A 62 6.38 -13.55 4.41
CA GLY A 62 6.43 -14.80 3.66
C GLY A 62 6.30 -14.60 2.15
N LYS A 63 6.46 -15.69 1.39
CA LYS A 63 6.46 -15.70 -0.10
C LYS A 63 5.19 -15.11 -0.71
N TYR A 64 4.05 -15.29 -0.03
CA TYR A 64 2.74 -14.76 -0.41
C TYR A 64 2.29 -13.61 0.50
N GLY A 65 3.24 -13.01 1.23
CA GLY A 65 3.01 -11.85 2.06
C GLY A 65 2.76 -10.59 1.23
N GLY A 66 2.55 -9.47 1.91
CA GLY A 66 2.16 -8.22 1.29
C GLY A 66 1.64 -7.21 2.30
N TYR A 67 0.97 -6.18 1.78
CA TYR A 67 0.34 -5.12 2.56
C TYR A 67 -1.17 -5.18 2.42
N ARG A 68 -1.87 -4.81 3.50
CA ARG A 68 -3.33 -4.66 3.55
C ARG A 68 -3.71 -3.49 4.47
N LEU A 69 -4.96 -3.03 4.40
CA LEU A 69 -5.45 -2.02 5.34
C LEU A 69 -5.51 -2.60 6.77
N SER A 70 -4.99 -1.87 7.75
CA SER A 70 -5.07 -2.24 9.18
C SER A 70 -6.48 -2.12 9.76
N ARG A 71 -7.35 -1.33 9.12
CA ARG A 71 -8.72 -1.02 9.54
C ARG A 71 -9.62 -0.78 8.33
N PRO A 72 -10.95 -0.73 8.49
CA PRO A 72 -11.88 -0.43 7.39
C PRO A 72 -11.54 0.89 6.68
N ALA A 73 -11.67 0.92 5.34
CA ALA A 73 -11.36 2.13 4.55
C ALA A 73 -12.19 3.36 4.94
N LYS A 74 -13.40 3.14 5.47
CA LYS A 74 -14.28 4.19 6.02
C LYS A 74 -13.74 4.87 7.30
N GLU A 75 -12.76 4.27 7.96
CA GLU A 75 -12.13 4.82 9.18
C GLU A 75 -10.79 5.52 8.89
N ILE A 76 -10.34 5.48 7.64
CA ILE A 76 -9.08 6.10 7.21
C ILE A 76 -9.41 7.46 6.59
N ILE A 77 -9.20 8.54 7.34
CA ILE A 77 -9.45 9.90 6.87
C ILE A 77 -8.26 10.39 6.03
N ILE A 78 -8.52 10.95 4.84
CA ILE A 78 -7.48 11.38 3.89
C ILE A 78 -6.59 12.46 4.51
N GLY A 79 -7.16 13.45 5.18
CA GLY A 79 -6.38 14.50 5.83
C GLY A 79 -5.45 13.99 6.93
N GLN A 80 -5.78 12.89 7.62
CA GLN A 80 -4.86 12.25 8.58
C GLN A 80 -3.64 11.64 7.87
N VAL A 81 -3.86 10.94 6.75
CA VAL A 81 -2.79 10.35 5.95
C VAL A 81 -1.86 11.43 5.39
N VAL A 82 -2.43 12.50 4.82
CA VAL A 82 -1.63 13.61 4.28
C VAL A 82 -0.80 14.25 5.38
N ARG A 83 -1.39 14.54 6.54
CA ARG A 83 -0.67 15.11 7.68
C ARG A 83 0.43 14.21 8.21
N PHE A 84 0.22 12.90 8.16
CA PHE A 84 1.21 11.92 8.59
C PHE A 84 2.40 11.83 7.62
N LEU A 85 2.16 11.85 6.30
CA LEU A 85 3.22 11.70 5.30
C LEU A 85 3.96 13.01 4.98
N ASP A 86 3.23 14.11 4.84
CA ASP A 86 3.75 15.40 4.36
C ASP A 86 3.89 16.44 5.48
N GLY A 87 3.32 16.18 6.65
CA GLY A 87 3.37 17.10 7.79
C GLY A 87 2.26 18.16 7.79
N PRO A 88 2.49 19.33 8.39
CA PRO A 88 1.46 20.35 8.59
C PRO A 88 0.82 20.85 7.29
N LEU A 89 -0.51 20.99 7.26
CA LEU A 89 -1.26 21.53 6.12
C LEU A 89 -1.21 23.07 6.05
N ALA A 90 -0.06 23.68 6.34
CA ALA A 90 0.08 25.12 6.47
C ALA A 90 0.72 25.74 5.22
N PRO A 91 0.07 26.70 4.54
CA PRO A 91 0.68 27.41 3.41
C PRO A 91 1.88 28.27 3.81
N ILE A 92 1.88 28.78 5.05
CA ILE A 92 2.96 29.56 5.66
C ILE A 92 3.15 29.11 7.11
N GLY A 93 4.38 29.23 7.63
CA GLY A 93 4.74 28.72 8.96
C GLY A 93 3.92 29.32 10.11
N CYS A 94 3.57 30.61 10.04
CA CYS A 94 2.89 31.28 11.14
C CYS A 94 1.44 30.81 11.33
N VAL A 95 0.80 30.24 10.29
CA VAL A 95 -0.54 29.65 10.40
C VAL A 95 -0.51 28.15 10.68
N SER A 96 0.65 27.53 10.86
CA SER A 96 0.75 26.11 11.19
C SER A 96 0.27 25.83 12.61
N GLN A 97 -0.55 24.79 12.79
CA GLN A 97 -0.98 24.34 14.13
C GLN A 97 0.02 23.38 14.78
N THR A 98 0.76 22.62 13.97
CA THR A 98 1.65 21.56 14.45
C THR A 98 3.13 21.88 14.30
N ALA A 99 3.48 22.90 13.51
CA ALA A 99 4.85 23.38 13.34
C ALA A 99 4.83 24.91 13.11
N TYR A 100 4.39 25.64 14.14
CA TYR A 100 4.35 27.10 14.09
C TYR A 100 5.75 27.67 13.88
N GLU A 101 5.86 28.60 12.92
CA GLU A 101 7.08 29.37 12.68
C GLU A 101 6.71 30.85 12.54
N ARG A 102 7.36 31.72 13.33
CA ARG A 102 7.06 33.15 13.37
C ARG A 102 7.32 33.82 12.02
N CYS A 103 6.43 34.68 11.54
CA CYS A 103 6.70 35.44 10.32
C CYS A 103 7.64 36.63 10.56
N SER A 104 8.30 37.10 9.50
CA SER A 104 9.13 38.33 9.51
C SER A 104 8.32 39.63 9.61
N CYS A 105 7.01 39.51 9.78
CA CYS A 105 6.05 40.58 9.95
C CYS A 105 6.26 41.28 11.32
N PRO A 106 6.14 42.61 11.41
CA PRO A 106 6.34 43.34 12.67
C PRO A 106 5.19 43.11 13.66
N ASP A 107 3.97 42.87 13.16
CA ASP A 107 2.77 42.66 13.95
C ASP A 107 1.93 41.50 13.39
N GLU A 108 1.95 40.36 14.09
CA GLU A 108 1.16 39.19 13.72
C GLU A 108 -0.32 39.29 14.06
N ALA A 109 -0.68 40.09 15.07
CA ALA A 109 -2.05 40.21 15.54
C ALA A 109 -2.94 40.94 14.52
N HIS A 110 -2.37 41.90 13.79
CA HIS A 110 -3.06 42.66 12.75
C HIS A 110 -2.65 42.26 11.33
N CYS A 111 -1.93 41.14 11.17
CA CYS A 111 -1.45 40.67 9.87
C CYS A 111 -2.60 40.11 9.01
N GLY A 112 -3.08 40.91 8.05
CA GLY A 112 -4.11 40.49 7.09
C GLY A 112 -3.74 39.23 6.29
N LEU A 113 -2.46 39.07 5.96
CA LEU A 113 -1.95 37.88 5.28
C LEU A 113 -2.08 36.63 6.14
N ARG A 114 -1.81 36.73 7.45
CA ARG A 114 -1.97 35.62 8.40
C ARG A 114 -3.43 35.19 8.45
N MET A 115 -4.36 36.13 8.58
CA MET A 115 -5.79 35.85 8.61
C MET A 115 -6.26 35.15 7.33
N LEU A 116 -5.90 35.67 6.16
CA LEU A 116 -6.24 35.04 4.87
C LEU A 116 -5.65 33.63 4.75
N MET A 117 -4.37 33.44 5.11
CA MET A 117 -3.71 32.13 5.01
C MET A 117 -4.23 31.12 6.04
N LEU A 118 -4.73 31.62 7.17
CA LEU A 118 -5.43 30.80 8.17
C LEU A 118 -6.71 30.21 7.58
N ASP A 119 -7.49 31.02 6.86
CA ASP A 119 -8.71 30.56 6.18
C ASP A 119 -8.41 29.55 5.08
N VAL A 120 -7.37 29.79 4.27
CA VAL A 120 -6.91 28.84 3.24
C VAL A 120 -6.53 27.51 3.88
N ARG A 121 -5.73 27.53 4.95
CA ARG A 121 -5.36 26.33 5.70
C ARG A 121 -6.60 25.57 6.20
N ASN A 122 -7.54 26.28 6.82
CA ASN A 122 -8.76 25.70 7.37
C ASN A 122 -9.62 25.06 6.29
N ALA A 123 -9.79 25.73 5.16
CA ALA A 123 -10.55 25.20 4.04
C ALA A 123 -9.93 23.91 3.48
N ILE A 124 -8.61 23.90 3.29
CA ILE A 124 -7.88 22.70 2.83
C ILE A 124 -8.04 21.55 3.83
N ALA A 125 -7.83 21.82 5.12
CA ALA A 125 -7.96 20.80 6.16
C ALA A 125 -9.39 20.24 6.22
N ALA A 126 -10.40 21.11 6.20
CA ALA A 126 -11.81 20.70 6.22
C ALA A 126 -12.20 19.84 5.02
N ILE A 127 -11.69 20.16 3.82
CA ILE A 127 -11.92 19.34 2.63
C ILE A 127 -11.26 17.96 2.81
N LEU A 128 -9.98 17.90 3.19
CA LEU A 128 -9.27 16.63 3.33
C LEU A 128 -9.84 15.75 4.47
N ASP A 129 -10.35 16.37 5.53
CA ASP A 129 -10.91 15.67 6.68
C ASP A 129 -12.35 15.19 6.50
N ARG A 130 -13.02 15.69 5.45
CA ARG A 130 -14.34 15.23 5.05
C ARG A 130 -14.30 13.90 4.31
N TYR A 131 -13.21 13.56 3.64
CA TYR A 131 -13.10 12.35 2.82
C TYR A 131 -12.40 11.22 3.56
N THR A 132 -12.96 10.03 3.45
CA THR A 132 -12.34 8.78 3.85
C THR A 132 -11.71 8.07 2.64
N LEU A 133 -10.86 7.09 2.88
CA LEU A 133 -10.32 6.24 1.83
C LEU A 133 -11.44 5.53 1.06
N ALA A 134 -12.51 5.10 1.76
CA ALA A 134 -13.66 4.47 1.12
C ALA A 134 -14.34 5.40 0.10
N ASP A 135 -14.50 6.69 0.42
CA ASP A 135 -15.10 7.65 -0.50
C ASP A 135 -14.27 7.80 -1.78
N VAL A 136 -12.94 7.85 -1.64
CA VAL A 136 -12.02 8.00 -2.78
C VAL A 136 -12.00 6.72 -3.64
N VAL A 137 -11.99 5.55 -3.00
CA VAL A 137 -12.04 4.25 -3.67
C VAL A 137 -13.36 4.11 -4.45
N GLU A 138 -14.50 4.44 -3.85
CA GLU A 138 -15.81 4.36 -4.50
C GLU A 138 -15.90 5.28 -5.73
N VAL A 139 -15.45 6.53 -5.61
CA VAL A 139 -15.41 7.46 -6.75
C VAL A 139 -14.55 6.90 -7.89
N THR A 140 -13.43 6.26 -7.55
CA THR A 140 -12.50 5.67 -8.53
C THR A 140 -13.13 4.46 -9.22
N LEU A 141 -13.71 3.52 -8.46
CA LEU A 141 -14.41 2.35 -9.00
C LEU A 141 -15.58 2.75 -9.89
N ARG A 142 -16.40 3.71 -9.45
CA ARG A 142 -17.53 4.22 -10.23
C ARG A 142 -17.08 4.78 -11.57
N LYS A 143 -16.00 5.58 -11.60
CA LYS A 143 -15.46 6.14 -12.84
C LYS A 143 -14.87 5.06 -13.76
N MET A 144 -14.07 4.14 -13.22
CA MET A 144 -13.48 3.05 -14.01
C MET A 144 -14.56 2.15 -14.65
N ARG A 145 -15.61 1.79 -13.89
CA ARG A 145 -16.74 1.02 -14.42
C ARG A 145 -17.48 1.77 -15.52
N ARG A 146 -17.75 3.07 -15.31
CA ARG A 146 -18.42 3.93 -16.31
C ARG A 146 -17.62 4.02 -17.61
N ASP A 147 -16.29 4.13 -17.49
CA ASP A 147 -15.39 4.32 -18.63
C ASP A 147 -14.90 2.98 -19.23
N ASN A 148 -15.45 1.85 -18.75
CA ASN A 148 -15.09 0.47 -19.15
C ASN A 148 -13.58 0.18 -19.09
N ILE A 149 -12.90 0.75 -18.09
CA ILE A 149 -11.48 0.54 -17.84
C ILE A 149 -11.30 -0.76 -17.04
N LEU A 150 -10.33 -1.59 -17.43
CA LEU A 150 -9.98 -2.78 -16.68
C LEU A 150 -9.57 -2.41 -15.24
N LEU A 151 -10.29 -2.95 -14.27
CA LEU A 151 -10.03 -2.68 -12.87
C LEU A 151 -8.66 -3.27 -12.47
N PRO A 152 -7.75 -2.46 -11.89
CA PRO A 152 -6.48 -2.97 -11.42
C PRO A 152 -6.73 -4.00 -10.32
N PHE A 153 -5.89 -5.03 -10.27
CA PHE A 153 -5.95 -6.11 -9.26
C PHE A 153 -7.22 -6.97 -9.26
N ALA A 154 -8.06 -6.90 -10.30
CA ALA A 154 -9.24 -7.76 -10.43
C ALA A 154 -8.85 -9.24 -10.32
N VAL A 155 -9.44 -9.93 -9.35
CA VAL A 155 -9.18 -11.36 -9.13
C VAL A 155 -9.75 -12.13 -10.31
N ASN A 156 -8.90 -12.85 -11.05
CA ASN A 156 -9.37 -13.86 -11.99
C ASN A 156 -10.11 -14.95 -11.19
N PRO A 157 -11.42 -15.16 -11.40
CA PRO A 157 -12.19 -16.14 -10.62
C PRO A 157 -11.63 -17.57 -10.72
N ARG A 158 -10.84 -17.86 -11.76
CA ARG A 158 -10.26 -19.19 -12.03
C ARG A 158 -9.01 -19.52 -11.19
N ALA A 159 -8.38 -18.54 -10.54
CA ALA A 159 -7.11 -18.76 -9.83
C ALA A 159 -7.27 -19.40 -8.42
N ARG A 160 -8.50 -19.51 -7.91
CA ARG A 160 -8.79 -20.03 -6.55
C ARG A 160 -8.79 -21.56 -6.44
N GLY A 161 -8.58 -22.29 -7.55
CA GLY A 161 -8.78 -23.75 -7.63
C GLY A 161 -7.54 -24.65 -7.59
N SER A 162 -6.30 -24.13 -7.50
CA SER A 162 -5.09 -24.96 -7.71
C SER A 162 -4.17 -25.12 -6.49
N GLN A 163 -4.59 -24.76 -5.28
CA GLN A 163 -3.81 -25.01 -4.07
C GLN A 163 -4.63 -25.84 -3.08
N GLY A 164 -4.67 -27.15 -3.31
CA GLY A 164 -5.34 -28.08 -2.41
C GLY A 164 -5.58 -29.45 -3.04
N LYS A 165 -4.50 -30.15 -3.40
CA LYS A 165 -4.43 -31.62 -3.52
C LYS A 165 -3.05 -32.01 -4.09
N THR A 166 -2.15 -32.45 -3.21
CA THR A 166 -1.27 -33.61 -3.44
C THR A 166 -0.52 -33.95 -2.16
N GLU A 167 -1.17 -34.70 -1.28
CA GLU A 167 -0.50 -35.65 -0.39
C GLU A 167 -1.36 -36.92 -0.35
N SER A 168 -0.88 -38.00 -0.96
CA SER A 168 -0.98 -39.40 -0.49
C SER A 168 -0.81 -40.41 -1.63
N ALA A 169 -0.25 -41.58 -1.26
CA ALA A 169 0.24 -42.70 -2.06
C ALA A 169 1.66 -42.48 -2.64
N THR A 170 2.69 -43.23 -2.23
CA THR A 170 2.69 -44.70 -2.11
C THR A 170 3.79 -45.19 -1.14
N LYS A 171 3.46 -46.25 -0.41
CA LYS A 171 4.26 -47.03 0.55
C LYS A 171 5.34 -47.90 -0.12
N ARG A 172 6.47 -48.03 0.61
CA ARG A 172 7.25 -49.26 0.97
C ARG A 172 8.22 -49.96 0.00
N ALA A 173 9.28 -50.48 0.67
CA ALA A 173 10.36 -51.42 0.30
C ALA A 173 11.57 -50.80 -0.43
N ALA A 174 12.83 -51.07 -0.09
CA ALA A 174 13.42 -52.20 0.62
C ALA A 174 14.70 -51.84 1.40
N VAL A 175 15.03 -52.73 2.34
CA VAL A 175 16.17 -52.78 3.26
C VAL A 175 17.40 -53.38 2.56
N SER A 176 18.58 -53.01 3.09
CA SER A 176 19.94 -53.49 2.81
C SER A 176 20.19 -55.00 2.88
N GLU A 177 21.09 -55.51 2.05
CA GLU A 177 22.04 -56.63 2.32
C GLU A 177 22.94 -56.77 1.05
N THR A 178 24.21 -56.32 1.03
CA THR A 178 25.45 -57.08 1.32
C THR A 178 25.47 -58.55 0.90
N GLY A 179 26.30 -58.89 -0.11
CA GLY A 179 27.02 -60.17 -0.15
C GLY A 179 26.97 -61.00 -1.44
N LEU A 180 28.13 -61.05 -2.11
CA LEU A 180 28.72 -62.19 -2.86
C LEU A 180 28.24 -62.55 -4.28
N GLY A 181 29.22 -62.75 -5.17
CA GLY A 181 29.12 -63.33 -6.51
C GLY A 181 29.78 -62.46 -7.59
N GLU A 182 31.12 -62.37 -7.66
CA GLU A 182 31.95 -63.18 -8.59
C GLU A 182 31.26 -63.45 -9.94
N PHE A 183 31.80 -62.90 -11.05
CA PHE A 183 32.15 -63.65 -12.27
C PHE A 183 32.82 -62.74 -13.34
N LEU A 184 34.14 -62.91 -13.44
CA LEU A 184 34.98 -63.01 -14.64
C LEU A 184 34.91 -61.95 -15.76
N TYR A 185 35.96 -61.11 -15.76
CA TYR A 185 36.59 -60.54 -16.94
C TYR A 185 37.24 -61.65 -17.79
N ARG A 186 36.96 -61.69 -19.09
CA ARG A 186 37.77 -62.41 -20.08
C ARG A 186 37.87 -61.60 -21.37
N GLU A 187 39.07 -61.60 -21.91
CA GLU A 187 39.66 -60.74 -22.94
C GLU A 187 39.02 -60.82 -24.34
N GLY A 188 39.31 -59.80 -25.17
CA GLY A 188 39.60 -60.02 -26.59
C GLY A 188 39.02 -59.02 -27.58
N ILE A 189 39.76 -57.94 -27.86
CA ILE A 189 40.20 -57.39 -29.18
C ILE A 189 40.75 -55.98 -28.97
#